data_AF-A0A2W4K5H2-F1
#
_entry.id   AF-A0A2W4K5H2-F1
#
_cell.length_a   1.000
_cell.length_b   1.000
_cell.length_c   1.000
_cell.angle_alpha   90.00
_cell.angle_beta   90.00
_cell.angle_gamma   90.00
#
_symmetry.space_group_name_H-M   'P 1'
#
loop_
_entity.id
_entity.type
_entity.pdbx_description
1 polymer ?
#
loop_
_entity_poly.entity_id
_entity_poly.type
_entity_poly.pdbx_seq_one_letter_code
_entity_poly.pdbx_strand_id
1 'polypeptide(L)'
;MPNIQWYAKDSSIGQALENLKAVNDSESVLDTKTKEIIKFVVASVMRCSHCTHSHLKKALAAGATKQELSEALLIAATQTAATQLNWNKETFEKYLG
;
A
#
# COMPACT_ATOMS: atom_id res chain seq x y z
N MET A 1 9.71 4.67 19.89
CA MET A 1 8.66 3.77 19.37
C MET A 1 8.79 2.44 20.09
N PRO A 2 7.86 2.05 20.98
CA PRO A 2 7.95 0.75 21.65
C PRO A 2 7.74 -0.35 20.60
N ASN A 3 8.60 -1.37 20.57
CA ASN A 3 8.56 -2.58 19.71
C ASN A 3 9.23 -2.51 18.33
N ILE A 4 10.34 -1.76 18.16
CA ILE A 4 11.25 -2.04 17.04
C ILE A 4 11.82 -3.44 17.22
N GLN A 5 11.66 -4.27 16.19
CA GLN A 5 12.13 -5.66 16.19
C GLN A 5 13.66 -5.73 16.27
N TRP A 6 14.22 -6.75 16.91
CA TRP A 6 15.68 -6.88 17.08
C TRP A 6 16.42 -6.80 15.74
N TYR A 7 15.88 -7.43 14.69
CA TYR A 7 16.47 -7.40 13.35
C TYR A 7 16.39 -6.03 12.66
N ALA A 8 15.45 -5.18 13.08
CA ALA A 8 15.36 -3.80 12.60
C ALA A 8 16.32 -2.88 13.40
N LYS A 9 16.50 -3.16 14.69
CA LYS A 9 17.38 -2.40 15.58
C LYS A 9 18.86 -2.68 15.33
N ASP A 10 19.24 -3.94 15.21
CA ASP A 10 20.65 -4.36 15.23
C ASP A 10 21.25 -4.44 13.80
N SER A 11 20.44 -4.18 12.77
CA SER A 11 20.86 -4.09 11.37
C SER A 11 20.88 -2.64 10.88
N SER A 12 21.95 -2.23 10.21
CA SER A 12 22.01 -0.92 9.54
C SER A 12 20.92 -0.78 8.47
N ILE A 13 20.59 -1.87 7.75
CA ILE A 13 19.49 -1.91 6.78
C ILE A 13 18.14 -1.79 7.49
N GLY A 14 17.98 -2.48 8.63
CA GLY A 14 16.79 -2.38 9.47
C GLY A 14 16.53 -0.95 9.95
N GLN A 15 17.56 -0.28 10.45
CA GLN A 15 17.48 1.11 10.90
C GLN A 15 17.15 2.06 9.74
N ALA A 16 17.75 1.84 8.56
CA ALA A 16 17.42 2.61 7.37
C ALA A 16 15.94 2.45 6.96
N LEU A 17 15.40 1.24 7.06
CA LEU A 17 13.98 0.99 6.80
C LEU A 17 13.06 1.67 7.82
N GLU A 18 13.40 1.65 9.11
CA GLU A 18 12.62 2.37 10.14
C GLU A 18 12.66 3.88 9.93
N ASN A 19 13.81 4.44 9.54
CA ASN A 19 13.90 5.85 9.17
C ASN A 19 13.02 6.18 7.96
N LEU A 20 13.02 5.33 6.93
CA LEU A 20 12.14 5.50 5.78
C LEU A 20 10.66 5.49 6.17
N LYS A 21 10.25 4.59 7.07
CA LYS A 21 8.88 4.58 7.62
C LYS A 21 8.55 5.88 8.34
N ALA A 22 9.44 6.36 9.20
CA ALA A 22 9.24 7.60 9.95
C ALA A 22 9.08 8.83 9.02
N VAL A 23 9.91 8.94 7.97
CA VAL A 23 9.79 10.00 6.95
C VAL A 23 8.49 9.86 6.15
N ASN A 24 8.05 8.64 5.84
CA ASN A 24 6.78 8.42 5.16
C ASN A 24 5.58 8.86 6.03
N ASP A 25 5.67 8.71 7.34
CA ASP A 25 4.63 9.06 8.32
C ASP A 25 4.67 10.55 8.76
N SER A 26 5.73 11.30 8.45
CA SER A 26 5.82 12.73 8.76
C SER A 26 4.95 13.59 7.83
N GLU A 27 4.84 14.89 8.09
CA GLU A 27 4.23 15.81 7.11
C GLU A 27 5.00 15.78 5.78
N SER A 28 4.28 15.78 4.67
CA SER A 28 4.83 15.92 3.33
C SER A 28 3.78 16.48 2.36
N VAL A 29 4.04 16.43 1.06
CA VAL A 29 3.11 16.91 0.00
C VAL A 29 1.72 16.27 0.09
N LEU A 30 1.63 15.03 0.56
CA LEU A 30 0.35 14.33 0.75
C LEU A 30 -0.05 14.37 2.22
N ASP A 31 -1.33 14.62 2.48
CA ASP A 31 -1.89 14.57 3.82
C ASP A 31 -1.96 13.12 4.37
N THR A 32 -2.15 12.99 5.67
CA THR A 32 -2.24 11.69 6.35
C THR A 32 -3.35 10.82 5.76
N LYS A 33 -4.51 11.40 5.43
CA LYS A 33 -5.63 10.69 4.83
C LYS A 33 -5.23 10.02 3.52
N THR A 34 -4.63 10.78 2.61
CA THR A 34 -4.18 10.29 1.31
C THR A 34 -3.11 9.22 1.46
N LYS A 35 -2.12 9.44 2.33
CA LYS A 35 -1.06 8.45 2.61
C LYS A 35 -1.62 7.12 3.10
N GLU A 36 -2.56 7.14 4.04
CA GLU A 36 -3.13 5.91 4.60
C GLU A 36 -4.06 5.20 3.61
N ILE A 37 -4.79 5.92 2.75
CA ILE A 37 -5.53 5.31 1.62
C ILE A 37 -4.57 4.58 0.67
N ILE A 38 -3.44 5.21 0.29
CA ILE A 38 -2.43 4.57 -0.57
C ILE A 38 -1.86 3.32 0.12
N LYS A 39 -1.43 3.42 1.39
CA LYS A 39 -0.87 2.28 2.13
C LYS A 39 -1.89 1.14 2.27
N PHE A 40 -3.16 1.46 2.50
CA PHE A 40 -4.26 0.50 2.56
C PHE A 40 -4.43 -0.25 1.23
N VAL A 41 -4.48 0.47 0.11
CA VAL A 41 -4.62 -0.13 -1.22
C VAL A 41 -3.41 -0.97 -1.58
N VAL A 42 -2.19 -0.47 -1.36
CA VAL A 42 -0.94 -1.23 -1.61
C VAL A 42 -0.90 -2.50 -0.77
N ALA A 43 -1.25 -2.43 0.51
CA ALA A 43 -1.35 -3.59 1.38
C ALA A 43 -2.36 -4.64 0.86
N SER A 44 -3.50 -4.19 0.34
CA SER A 44 -4.52 -5.05 -0.26
C SER A 44 -4.00 -5.76 -1.52
N VAL A 45 -3.41 -5.02 -2.46
CA VAL A 45 -2.83 -5.58 -3.70
C VAL A 45 -1.72 -6.58 -3.39
N MET A 46 -0.88 -6.29 -2.39
CA MET A 46 0.19 -7.18 -1.92
C MET A 46 -0.30 -8.32 -1.02
N ARG A 47 -1.61 -8.42 -0.76
CA ARG A 47 -2.26 -9.46 0.04
C ARG A 47 -1.76 -9.57 1.49
N CYS A 48 -1.38 -8.45 2.12
CA CYS A 48 -1.01 -8.41 3.54
C CYS A 48 -2.23 -8.10 4.42
N SER A 49 -2.93 -9.11 4.93
CA SER A 49 -4.16 -8.93 5.74
C SER A 49 -3.95 -8.04 6.98
N HIS A 50 -2.84 -8.22 7.69
CA HIS A 50 -2.48 -7.38 8.84
C HIS A 50 -2.31 -5.91 8.45
N CYS A 51 -1.54 -5.66 7.39
CA CYS A 51 -1.26 -4.32 6.89
C CYS A 51 -2.55 -3.65 6.38
N THR A 52 -3.39 -4.38 5.65
CA THR A 52 -4.67 -3.88 5.14
C THR A 52 -5.57 -3.43 6.28
N HIS A 53 -5.75 -4.24 7.32
CA HIS A 53 -6.55 -3.85 8.48
C HIS A 53 -5.96 -2.67 9.25
N SER A 54 -4.63 -2.62 9.41
CA SER A 54 -3.94 -1.53 10.10
C SER A 54 -4.13 -0.19 9.38
N HIS A 55 -3.86 -0.15 8.07
CA HIS A 55 -3.96 1.08 7.28
C HIS A 55 -5.42 1.49 7.01
N LEU A 56 -6.36 0.53 6.92
CA LEU A 56 -7.79 0.84 6.88
C LEU A 56 -8.21 1.64 8.12
N LYS A 57 -7.83 1.17 9.33
CA LYS A 57 -8.17 1.85 10.58
C LYS A 57 -7.54 3.25 10.66
N LYS A 58 -6.29 3.39 10.23
CA LYS A 58 -5.59 4.68 10.21
C LYS A 58 -6.21 5.65 9.21
N ALA A 59 -6.60 5.18 8.02
CA ALA A 59 -7.29 6.01 7.03
C ALA A 59 -8.63 6.52 7.56
N LEU A 60 -9.44 5.64 8.19
CA LEU A 60 -10.70 6.04 8.84
C LEU A 60 -10.46 7.07 9.96
N ALA A 61 -9.43 6.86 10.78
CA ALA A 61 -9.05 7.81 11.84
C ALA A 61 -8.59 9.16 11.28
N ALA A 62 -8.01 9.19 10.08
CA ALA A 62 -7.63 10.40 9.35
C ALA A 62 -8.80 11.03 8.57
N GLY A 63 -10.04 10.55 8.76
CA GLY A 63 -11.23 11.13 8.16
C GLY A 63 -11.60 10.58 6.77
N ALA A 64 -10.97 9.49 6.32
CA ALA A 64 -11.41 8.82 5.10
C ALA A 64 -12.82 8.23 5.26
N THR A 65 -13.64 8.38 4.24
CA THR A 65 -14.99 7.84 4.16
C THR A 65 -14.99 6.42 3.61
N LYS A 66 -16.07 5.68 3.86
CA LYS A 66 -16.27 4.35 3.27
C LYS A 66 -16.29 4.42 1.73
N GLN A 67 -16.80 5.52 1.18
CA GLN A 67 -16.88 5.79 -0.25
C GLN A 67 -15.48 5.96 -0.85
N GLU A 68 -14.64 6.83 -0.29
CA GLU A 68 -13.25 7.01 -0.74
C GLU A 68 -12.46 5.69 -0.70
N LEU A 69 -12.58 4.93 0.39
CA LEU A 69 -11.87 3.65 0.56
C LEU A 69 -12.36 2.58 -0.42
N SER A 70 -13.67 2.51 -0.66
CA SER A 70 -14.27 1.54 -1.59
C SER A 70 -13.89 1.88 -3.03
N GLU A 71 -13.96 3.17 -3.41
CA GLU A 71 -13.57 3.63 -4.74
C GLU A 71 -12.08 3.37 -4.99
N ALA A 72 -11.21 3.67 -4.03
CA ALA A 72 -9.78 3.41 -4.15
C ALA A 72 -9.48 1.91 -4.36
N LEU A 73 -10.20 1.01 -3.67
CA LEU A 73 -10.09 -0.43 -3.89
C LEU A 73 -10.61 -0.87 -5.28
N LEU A 74 -11.73 -0.31 -5.75
CA LEU A 74 -12.29 -0.62 -7.07
C LEU A 74 -11.34 -0.17 -8.20
N ILE A 75 -10.71 1.00 -8.05
CA ILE A 75 -9.65 1.48 -8.95
C ILE A 75 -8.49 0.49 -8.96
N ALA A 76 -8.02 0.06 -7.79
CA ALA A 76 -6.91 -0.89 -7.69
C ALA A 76 -7.23 -2.26 -8.29
N ALA A 77 -8.46 -2.75 -8.09
CA ALA A 77 -8.94 -4.01 -8.68
C ALA A 77 -8.94 -3.93 -10.21
N THR A 78 -9.48 -2.85 -10.77
CA THR A 78 -9.52 -2.59 -12.22
C THR A 78 -8.11 -2.52 -12.80
N GLN A 79 -7.21 -1.78 -12.14
CA GLN A 79 -5.83 -1.62 -12.60
C GLN A 79 -5.03 -2.93 -12.52
N THR A 80 -5.26 -3.74 -11.48
CA THR A 80 -4.60 -5.04 -11.33
C THR A 80 -5.04 -5.98 -12.46
N ALA A 81 -6.33 -6.02 -12.80
CA ALA A 81 -6.84 -6.81 -13.92
C ALA A 81 -6.24 -6.34 -15.26
N ALA A 82 -6.25 -5.03 -15.52
CA ALA A 82 -5.66 -4.48 -16.75
C ALA A 82 -4.16 -4.77 -16.85
N THR A 83 -3.43 -4.69 -15.73
CA THR A 83 -2.00 -4.98 -15.67
C THR A 83 -1.71 -6.45 -16.00
N GLN A 84 -2.55 -7.39 -15.54
CA GLN A 84 -2.41 -8.80 -15.89
C GLN A 84 -2.55 -9.06 -17.40
N LEU A 85 -3.51 -8.41 -18.05
CA LEU A 85 -3.66 -8.51 -19.50
C LEU A 85 -2.47 -7.90 -20.23
N ASN A 86 -2.03 -6.72 -19.80
CA ASN A 86 -0.94 -6.02 -20.47
C ASN A 86 0.43 -6.73 -20.29
N TRP A 87 0.69 -7.31 -19.12
CA TRP A 87 1.90 -8.11 -18.87
C TRP A 87 2.00 -9.30 -19.83
N ASN A 88 0.87 -9.92 -20.13
CA ASN A 88 0.80 -11.09 -21.00
C ASN A 88 0.51 -10.73 -22.46
N LYS A 89 0.50 -9.44 -22.82
CA LYS A 89 0.09 -8.97 -24.15
C LYS A 89 0.78 -9.73 -25.27
N GLU A 90 2.11 -9.83 -25.24
CA GLU A 90 2.88 -10.54 -26.28
C GLU A 90 2.52 -12.03 -26.36
N THR A 91 2.28 -12.67 -25.21
CA THR A 91 1.87 -14.08 -25.17
C THR A 91 0.47 -14.23 -25.77
N PHE A 92 -0.44 -13.32 -25.46
CA PHE A 92 -1.81 -13.34 -25.98
C PHE A 92 -1.82 -13.08 -27.49
N GLU A 93 -1.14 -12.04 -27.99
CA GLU A 93 -1.06 -11.75 -29.43
C GLU A 93 -0.39 -12.91 -30.20
N LYS A 94 0.65 -13.53 -29.63
CA LYS A 94 1.37 -14.62 -30.30
C LYS A 94 0.59 -15.93 -30.37
N TYR A 95 -0.13 -16.28 -29.30
CA TYR A 95 -0.73 -17.61 -29.16
C TYR A 95 -2.26 -17.63 -29.21
N LEU A 96 -2.93 -16.49 -28.97
CA LEU A 96 -4.40 -16.38 -28.87
C LEU A 96 -5.03 -15.44 -29.92
N GLY A 97 -4.26 -14.55 -30.56
CA GLY A 97 -4.70 -13.68 -31.67
C GLY A 97 -5.06 -12.27 -31.22
#